data_AF-A0A8B8HQS2-F1
#
_entry.id   AF-A0A8B8HQS2-F1
#
_cell.length_a   1.000
_cell.length_b   1.000
_cell.length_c   1.000
_cell.angle_alpha   90.00
_cell.angle_beta   90.00
_cell.angle_gamma   90.00
#
_symmetry.space_group_name_H-M   'P 1'
#
loop_
_entity.id
_entity.type
_entity.pdbx_description
1 polymer ?
#
loop_
_entity_poly.entity_id
_entity_poly.type
_entity_poly.pdbx_seq_one_letter_code
_entity_poly.pdbx_strand_id
1 'polypeptide(L)'
;MSCLKEKRKPMVPLKTLDIIFRRRYVPNTQHYFANRKHAVKEDKVIMKSRPFRVPRSEKLLSYIKYSDRKEKLISKNRLYQPLHLKDNLRIAATRDISERLFVEEPLDDVRAVVEIHPEFYTVIEGRPLRSFDDIKVYVNNIRNYAMNRQQIGYRRDLIMKIEQNIVDESKDYDDIVIKLKQHIKDFQRFLTEDYKISCAKVSRTEKVYGELLAKNSEFLGYVSKLTILNNILFKLDAIRSILKIYRSYLIFVAPLSWRQIYDENLKHKIQSIQFETGEFVTDNDLVETMDIDRMVELAKQELKNPYPPHIYFKRPQQMIYLFRTMELQSREYLIHLSKTDIPHRQLQDRIRQLKKTTKQELDYFQYYIDSIKNEITRENYNESHLQEKFFRILNTNFYDSIASPSTLNLKICIEYVYEQIFGKCEEGHQNLQDPMKILEVIYEDYNLRLDSLDFKIVNQAQQDFFTQDLKTMKNAYAAQRELRAFREMTTAMNKAFLPPSKYKRPTFSKFLDKKSRMALVVAEKRKSQLLSGERIKPKQIKITPEEQDGLIMFTEWCEGMNPLPFLAEYYKYVKPAFEWVPRKSVLP
;
A
#
# COMPACT_ATOMS: atom_id res chain seq x y z
N MET A 1 16.16 -39.45 -14.05
CA MET A 1 17.55 -39.20 -14.48
C MET A 1 17.60 -37.87 -15.23
N SER A 2 18.28 -36.87 -14.66
CA SER A 2 18.35 -35.49 -15.18
C SER A 2 19.67 -35.32 -15.95
N CYS A 3 19.58 -35.08 -17.26
CA CYS A 3 20.73 -35.08 -18.18
C CYS A 3 21.42 -33.72 -18.32
N LEU A 4 21.72 -33.00 -17.23
CA LEU A 4 22.59 -31.81 -17.27
C LEU A 4 23.45 -31.73 -15.99
N LYS A 5 24.67 -32.27 -16.02
CA LYS A 5 25.61 -32.31 -14.88
C LYS A 5 26.62 -31.15 -14.83
N GLU A 6 26.58 -30.17 -15.75
CA GLU A 6 27.51 -29.03 -15.73
C GLU A 6 26.80 -27.66 -15.72
N LYS A 7 27.24 -26.76 -14.84
CA LYS A 7 26.77 -25.36 -14.79
C LYS A 7 27.25 -24.62 -16.04
N ARG A 8 26.36 -23.89 -16.72
CA ARG A 8 26.71 -23.06 -17.89
C ARG A 8 27.79 -22.04 -17.52
N LYS A 9 28.86 -21.96 -18.31
CA LYS A 9 29.94 -20.96 -18.14
C LYS A 9 29.37 -19.54 -18.33
N PRO A 10 29.80 -18.55 -17.51
CA PRO A 10 29.35 -17.16 -17.65
C PRO A 10 29.87 -16.52 -18.94
N MET A 11 29.08 -15.64 -19.54
CA MET A 11 29.47 -14.88 -20.74
C MET A 11 30.49 -13.79 -20.37
N VAL A 12 31.49 -13.56 -21.24
CA VAL A 12 32.59 -12.61 -21.02
C VAL A 12 32.52 -11.48 -22.08
N PRO A 13 32.78 -10.21 -21.73
CA PRO A 13 32.84 -9.13 -22.72
C PRO A 13 34.07 -9.26 -23.65
N LEU A 14 33.92 -8.84 -24.91
CA LEU A 14 35.02 -8.82 -25.90
C LEU A 14 36.12 -7.84 -25.46
N LYS A 15 37.39 -8.22 -25.62
CA LYS A 15 38.52 -7.31 -25.48
C LYS A 15 38.54 -6.34 -26.67
N THR A 16 38.95 -5.09 -26.43
CA THR A 16 39.04 -4.04 -27.47
C THR A 16 39.91 -4.45 -28.67
N LEU A 17 40.97 -5.23 -28.43
CA LEU A 17 41.83 -5.77 -29.49
C LEU A 17 41.09 -6.77 -30.40
N ASP A 18 40.18 -7.58 -29.86
CA ASP A 18 39.44 -8.58 -30.65
C ASP A 18 38.41 -7.94 -31.59
N ILE A 19 37.88 -6.76 -31.22
CA ILE A 19 37.01 -5.93 -32.06
C ILE A 19 37.80 -5.33 -33.23
N ILE A 20 39.00 -4.84 -32.97
CA ILE A 20 39.87 -4.21 -33.98
C ILE A 20 40.33 -5.24 -35.03
N PHE A 21 40.66 -6.47 -34.61
CA PHE A 21 41.20 -7.50 -35.50
C PHE A 21 40.17 -8.49 -36.09
N ARG A 22 38.87 -8.30 -35.86
CA ARG A 22 37.75 -9.09 -36.43
C ARG A 22 37.98 -10.62 -36.42
N ARG A 23 38.47 -11.19 -35.32
CA ARG A 23 38.73 -12.63 -35.21
C ARG A 23 37.40 -13.40 -35.22
N ARG A 24 37.26 -14.40 -36.13
CA ARG A 24 35.98 -15.10 -36.39
C ARG A 24 35.60 -16.17 -35.37
N TYR A 25 36.55 -16.68 -34.58
CA TYR A 25 36.30 -17.74 -33.60
C TYR A 25 36.67 -17.26 -32.20
N VAL A 26 35.72 -16.57 -31.54
CA VAL A 26 35.84 -16.18 -30.13
C VAL A 26 34.84 -17.01 -29.32
N PRO A 27 35.24 -17.68 -28.23
CA PRO A 27 34.33 -18.50 -27.45
C PRO A 27 33.27 -17.65 -26.74
N ASN A 28 32.01 -17.93 -27.07
CA ASN A 28 30.78 -17.57 -26.35
C ASN A 28 30.54 -16.05 -26.10
N THR A 29 30.43 -15.28 -27.19
CA THR A 29 30.05 -13.85 -27.20
C THR A 29 28.86 -13.60 -28.14
N GLN A 30 27.92 -12.73 -27.74
CA GLN A 30 26.67 -12.48 -28.49
C GLN A 30 26.88 -11.63 -29.76
N HIS A 31 26.46 -12.15 -30.91
CA HIS A 31 26.02 -11.30 -32.03
C HIS A 31 24.53 -10.99 -31.86
N TYR A 32 24.23 -9.75 -31.47
CA TYR A 32 22.97 -9.00 -31.65
C TYR A 32 21.66 -9.40 -30.90
N PHE A 33 21.03 -8.36 -30.34
CA PHE A 33 19.62 -8.18 -29.91
C PHE A 33 19.00 -9.13 -28.87
N ALA A 34 19.54 -9.15 -27.64
CA ALA A 34 18.76 -9.54 -26.46
C ALA A 34 18.99 -8.56 -25.28
N ASN A 35 17.90 -8.28 -24.56
CA ASN A 35 17.75 -7.29 -23.48
C ASN A 35 18.86 -7.36 -22.41
N ARG A 36 19.60 -6.26 -22.19
CA ARG A 36 20.78 -6.13 -21.29
C ARG A 36 20.52 -6.33 -19.79
N LYS A 37 19.31 -6.72 -19.38
CA LYS A 37 18.91 -6.78 -17.95
C LYS A 37 19.52 -7.95 -17.17
N HIS A 38 20.06 -8.96 -17.83
CA HIS A 38 20.55 -10.18 -17.15
C HIS A 38 22.08 -10.33 -17.08
N ALA A 39 22.86 -9.37 -17.61
CA ALA A 39 24.32 -9.46 -17.67
C ALA A 39 25.07 -8.66 -16.57
N VAL A 40 24.40 -7.75 -15.86
CA VAL A 40 25.03 -6.99 -14.76
C VAL A 40 24.44 -7.51 -13.45
N LYS A 41 25.23 -8.27 -12.68
CA LYS A 41 24.95 -8.44 -11.26
C LYS A 41 25.23 -7.08 -10.61
N GLU A 42 24.28 -6.56 -9.84
CA GLU A 42 24.46 -5.33 -9.07
C GLU A 42 25.58 -5.54 -8.04
N ASP A 43 26.77 -5.03 -8.33
CA ASP A 43 27.84 -4.94 -7.35
C ASP A 43 27.44 -3.91 -6.29
N LYS A 44 27.34 -4.35 -5.02
CA LYS A 44 27.14 -3.45 -3.89
C LYS A 44 28.33 -2.49 -3.80
N VAL A 45 28.08 -1.20 -4.05
CA VAL A 45 29.08 -0.13 -3.90
C VAL A 45 29.52 -0.04 -2.44
N ILE A 46 30.70 -0.58 -2.12
CA ILE A 46 31.35 -0.34 -0.82
C ILE A 46 31.91 1.09 -0.86
N MET A 47 31.27 2.02 -0.15
CA MET A 47 31.82 3.37 0.02
C MET A 47 33.09 3.31 0.87
N LYS A 48 34.24 3.71 0.30
CA LYS A 48 35.52 3.83 1.01
C LYS A 48 35.48 5.05 1.95
N SER A 49 35.87 4.88 3.23
CA SER A 49 35.93 6.00 4.18
C SER A 49 37.12 6.92 3.87
N ARG A 50 36.91 8.23 3.96
CA ARG A 50 37.99 9.23 3.95
C ARG A 50 38.28 9.61 5.41
N PRO A 51 39.56 9.59 5.87
CA PRO A 51 39.89 9.73 7.29
C PRO A 51 39.68 11.14 7.87
N PHE A 52 39.52 12.17 7.05
CA PHE A 52 39.28 13.54 7.51
C PHE A 52 38.01 14.10 6.87
N ARG A 53 36.86 13.88 7.50
CA ARG A 53 35.59 14.48 7.11
C ARG A 53 35.18 15.49 8.16
N VAL A 54 35.02 16.75 7.76
CA VAL A 54 34.52 17.81 8.64
C VAL A 54 33.09 17.44 9.09
N PRO A 55 32.77 17.46 10.40
CA PRO A 55 31.44 17.13 10.88
C PRO A 55 30.42 18.12 10.31
N ARG A 56 29.31 17.60 9.77
CA ARG A 56 28.25 18.43 9.18
C ARG A 56 27.40 19.03 10.30
N SER A 57 27.78 20.22 10.76
CA SER A 57 27.05 21.03 11.75
C SER A 57 26.55 22.33 11.12
N GLU A 58 25.45 22.87 11.67
CA GLU A 58 24.84 24.12 11.19
C GLU A 58 25.82 25.32 11.27
N LYS A 59 26.68 25.36 12.31
CA LYS A 59 27.69 26.41 12.51
C LYS A 59 28.79 26.43 11.44
N LEU A 60 29.02 25.32 10.74
CA LEU A 60 30.08 25.19 9.73
C LEU A 60 29.52 25.19 8.30
N LEU A 61 28.25 25.49 8.10
CA LEU A 61 27.59 25.42 6.80
C LEU A 61 28.26 26.32 5.74
N SER A 62 28.71 27.52 6.13
CA SER A 62 29.41 28.46 5.24
C SER A 62 30.76 27.91 4.76
N TYR A 63 31.53 27.33 5.68
CA TYR A 63 32.81 26.68 5.39
C TYR A 63 32.63 25.39 4.58
N ILE A 64 31.59 24.59 4.86
CA ILE A 64 31.25 23.39 4.09
C ILE A 64 30.88 23.78 2.65
N LYS A 65 30.06 24.82 2.46
CA LYS A 65 29.72 25.32 1.11
C LYS A 65 30.94 25.86 0.38
N TYR A 66 31.85 26.57 1.06
CA TYR A 66 33.08 27.09 0.47
C TYR A 66 34.04 25.97 0.07
N SER A 67 34.29 25.00 0.96
CA SER A 67 35.18 23.86 0.70
C SER A 67 34.64 22.96 -0.41
N ASP A 68 33.35 22.61 -0.41
CA ASP A 68 32.71 21.85 -1.49
C ASP A 68 32.82 22.59 -2.84
N ARG A 69 32.72 23.92 -2.84
CA ARG A 69 32.88 24.74 -4.05
C ARG A 69 34.33 24.75 -4.54
N LYS A 70 35.30 24.87 -3.63
CA LYS A 70 36.74 24.84 -3.95
C LYS A 70 37.18 23.47 -4.45
N GLU A 71 36.69 22.38 -3.83
CA GLU A 71 36.93 21.02 -4.31
C GLU A 71 36.32 20.78 -5.70
N LYS A 72 35.09 21.25 -5.96
CA LYS A 72 34.46 21.17 -7.29
C LYS A 72 35.25 21.94 -8.35
N LEU A 73 35.82 23.10 -8.00
CA LEU A 73 36.68 23.90 -8.88
C LEU A 73 37.99 23.17 -9.19
N ILE A 74 38.67 22.64 -8.18
CA ILE A 74 39.89 21.85 -8.36
C ILE A 74 39.60 20.59 -9.19
N SER A 75 38.46 19.93 -8.96
CA SER A 75 38.02 18.76 -9.71
C SER A 75 37.71 19.06 -11.17
N LYS A 76 37.04 20.20 -11.45
CA LYS A 76 36.81 20.68 -12.81
C LYS A 76 38.13 20.99 -13.50
N ASN A 77 39.03 21.75 -12.85
CA ASN A 77 40.34 22.09 -13.39
C ASN A 77 41.17 20.84 -13.72
N ARG A 78 41.06 19.78 -12.90
CA ARG A 78 41.66 18.46 -13.18
C ARG A 78 41.00 17.73 -14.36
N LEU A 79 39.69 17.84 -14.54
CA LEU A 79 38.99 17.23 -15.68
C LEU A 79 39.36 17.91 -17.00
N TYR A 80 39.57 19.23 -16.98
CA TYR A 80 39.97 20.03 -18.15
C TYR A 80 41.43 19.83 -18.58
N GLN A 81 42.29 19.27 -17.73
CA GLN A 81 43.66 18.94 -18.12
C GLN A 81 43.68 17.73 -19.08
N PRO A 82 44.50 17.76 -20.15
CA PRO A 82 44.67 16.65 -21.07
C PRO A 82 45.26 15.43 -20.35
N LEU A 83 44.97 14.23 -20.85
CA LEU A 83 45.19 12.95 -20.13
C LEU A 83 46.65 12.72 -19.66
N HIS A 84 47.64 13.31 -20.34
CA HIS A 84 49.06 13.18 -20.04
C HIS A 84 49.59 14.14 -18.95
N LEU A 85 48.82 15.17 -18.57
CA LEU A 85 49.16 16.14 -17.50
C LEU A 85 48.38 15.88 -16.21
N LYS A 86 47.59 14.80 -16.15
CA LYS A 86 46.86 14.45 -14.93
C LYS A 86 47.83 13.81 -13.93
N ASP A 87 48.05 14.51 -12.82
CA ASP A 87 48.95 14.04 -11.75
C ASP A 87 48.54 12.67 -11.20
N ASN A 88 49.54 11.81 -11.02
CA ASN A 88 49.43 10.63 -10.16
C ASN A 88 49.54 11.05 -8.69
N LEU A 89 48.84 10.35 -7.79
CA LEU A 89 48.70 10.69 -6.36
C LEU A 89 50.01 10.99 -5.60
N ARG A 90 51.16 10.46 -6.05
CA ARG A 90 52.47 10.67 -5.40
C ARG A 90 53.11 12.03 -5.67
N ILE A 91 52.84 12.67 -6.81
CA ILE A 91 53.53 13.90 -7.23
C ILE A 91 52.98 15.13 -6.50
N ALA A 92 51.73 15.07 -6.02
CA ALA A 92 51.08 16.18 -5.34
C ALA A 92 51.63 16.48 -3.92
N ALA A 93 52.50 15.65 -3.35
CA ALA A 93 52.87 15.73 -1.93
C ALA A 93 54.19 16.46 -1.61
N THR A 94 55.04 16.85 -2.57
CA THR A 94 56.47 17.15 -2.30
C THR A 94 56.99 18.55 -2.68
N ARG A 95 56.16 19.61 -2.77
CA ARG A 95 56.55 20.84 -3.52
C ARG A 95 57.24 22.02 -2.78
N ASP A 96 57.27 22.16 -1.43
CA ASP A 96 57.57 23.48 -0.77
C ASP A 96 58.55 23.50 0.45
N ILE A 97 59.80 23.02 0.36
CA ILE A 97 60.70 22.92 1.54
C ILE A 97 61.83 23.97 1.62
N SER A 98 62.33 24.51 0.51
CA SER A 98 63.62 25.25 0.47
C SER A 98 63.58 26.72 0.92
N GLU A 99 62.44 27.39 0.92
CA GLU A 99 62.36 28.85 1.09
C GLU A 99 62.45 29.34 2.55
N ARG A 100 62.64 28.46 3.55
CA ARG A 100 62.43 28.82 4.98
C ARG A 100 63.68 29.19 5.81
N LEU A 101 64.93 29.32 5.29
CA LEU A 101 66.17 29.26 6.13
C LEU A 101 67.45 30.13 5.74
N PHE A 102 67.60 31.49 5.81
CA PHE A 102 68.91 32.23 5.45
C PHE A 102 69.24 33.66 6.10
N VAL A 103 70.54 34.08 6.42
CA VAL A 103 71.10 35.41 7.04
C VAL A 103 72.66 35.77 6.78
N GLU A 104 73.22 37.05 6.89
CA GLU A 104 74.63 37.60 6.56
C GLU A 104 75.45 38.54 7.60
N GLU A 105 76.80 38.80 7.46
CA GLU A 105 77.79 39.56 8.39
C GLU A 105 78.77 40.66 7.73
N PRO A 106 79.40 41.64 8.50
CA PRO A 106 80.22 42.82 7.97
C PRO A 106 81.80 42.84 8.12
N LEU A 107 82.52 43.85 7.53
CA LEU A 107 84.02 43.94 7.28
C LEU A 107 84.81 45.06 8.06
N ASP A 108 86.16 44.91 8.22
CA ASP A 108 87.07 45.74 9.09
C ASP A 108 88.13 46.59 8.30
N ASP A 109 88.28 47.89 8.63
CA ASP A 109 89.13 48.90 7.92
C ASP A 109 90.06 49.65 8.90
N VAL A 110 91.33 49.26 9.05
CA VAL A 110 92.35 50.03 9.81
C VAL A 110 93.57 50.30 8.93
N ARG A 111 93.94 51.57 8.73
CA ARG A 111 95.10 52.00 7.91
C ARG A 111 96.35 52.19 8.78
N ALA A 112 97.44 51.47 8.48
CA ALA A 112 98.72 51.65 9.15
C ALA A 112 99.44 52.94 8.68
N VAL A 113 99.90 53.79 9.61
CA VAL A 113 100.69 55.00 9.30
C VAL A 113 102.13 54.62 8.96
N VAL A 114 102.62 55.01 7.78
CA VAL A 114 103.95 54.65 7.22
C VAL A 114 104.99 55.77 7.38
N GLU A 115 104.62 56.94 7.90
CA GLU A 115 105.51 58.10 7.95
C GLU A 115 106.44 58.08 9.19
N ILE A 116 107.74 57.93 8.95
CA ILE A 116 108.80 58.06 9.97
C ILE A 116 109.34 59.50 9.91
N HIS A 117 109.48 60.15 11.07
CA HIS A 117 109.96 61.54 11.17
C HIS A 117 111.36 61.69 10.52
N PRO A 118 111.61 62.70 9.68
CA PRO A 118 112.85 62.83 8.91
C PRO A 118 114.11 62.94 9.77
N GLU A 119 114.01 63.49 10.98
CA GLU A 119 115.14 63.57 11.92
C GLU A 119 115.48 62.24 12.61
N PHE A 120 114.66 61.21 12.47
CA PHE A 120 114.90 59.93 13.14
C PHE A 120 116.21 59.30 12.67
N TYR A 121 116.47 59.33 11.36
CA TYR A 121 117.69 58.78 10.79
C TYR A 121 118.90 59.70 10.97
N THR A 122 118.71 61.03 11.00
CA THR A 122 119.82 61.97 11.23
C THR A 122 120.43 61.86 12.62
N VAL A 123 119.61 61.56 13.65
CA VAL A 123 120.10 61.30 15.01
C VAL A 123 120.86 59.97 15.11
N ILE A 124 120.57 59.02 14.22
CA ILE A 124 121.18 57.68 14.18
C ILE A 124 122.54 57.70 13.47
N GLU A 125 122.69 58.47 12.38
CA GLU A 125 123.91 58.52 11.56
C GLU A 125 125.13 59.13 12.27
N GLY A 126 124.94 59.95 13.32
CA GLY A 126 126.02 60.70 13.97
C GLY A 126 126.67 60.06 15.21
N ARG A 127 126.25 58.86 15.65
CA ARG A 127 126.79 58.24 16.89
C ARG A 127 127.84 57.17 16.59
N PRO A 128 129.12 57.35 16.99
CA PRO A 128 130.13 56.32 16.80
C PRO A 128 129.83 55.09 17.68
N LEU A 129 129.74 53.91 17.06
CA LEU A 129 129.59 52.63 17.75
C LEU A 129 130.92 52.25 18.40
N ARG A 130 130.89 51.94 19.71
CA ARG A 130 132.10 51.74 20.54
C ARG A 130 132.86 50.43 20.22
N SER A 131 132.27 49.54 19.43
CA SER A 131 132.84 48.24 19.01
C SER A 131 132.12 47.70 17.76
N PHE A 132 132.85 47.13 16.80
CA PHE A 132 132.30 46.68 15.51
C PHE A 132 131.37 45.45 15.59
N ASP A 133 131.37 44.71 16.71
CA ASP A 133 130.50 43.53 16.90
C ASP A 133 129.04 43.87 17.28
N ASP A 134 128.72 45.14 17.58
CA ASP A 134 127.39 45.55 18.07
C ASP A 134 126.41 46.06 17.00
N ILE A 135 126.81 46.13 15.72
CA ILE A 135 125.96 46.71 14.65
C ILE A 135 124.64 45.94 14.50
N LYS A 136 124.67 44.61 14.56
CA LYS A 136 123.46 43.78 14.44
C LYS A 136 122.50 43.99 15.62
N VAL A 137 123.04 44.13 16.84
CA VAL A 137 122.26 44.42 18.05
C VAL A 137 121.64 45.81 17.97
N TYR A 138 122.40 46.79 17.49
CA TYR A 138 121.94 48.16 17.29
C TYR A 138 120.79 48.27 16.26
N VAL A 139 120.95 47.66 15.08
CA VAL A 139 119.91 47.62 14.04
C VAL A 139 118.66 46.89 14.54
N ASN A 140 118.82 45.80 15.30
CA ASN A 140 117.69 45.08 15.86
C ASN A 140 116.97 45.91 16.94
N ASN A 141 117.69 46.66 17.76
CA ASN A 141 117.11 47.56 18.76
C ASN A 141 116.35 48.71 18.10
N ILE A 142 116.86 49.29 17.00
CA ILE A 142 116.13 50.31 16.22
C ILE A 142 114.86 49.71 15.60
N ARG A 143 114.96 48.51 15.00
CA ARG A 143 113.80 47.82 14.43
C ARG A 143 112.74 47.53 15.50
N ASN A 144 113.16 47.02 16.65
CA ASN A 144 112.27 46.76 17.78
C ASN A 144 111.65 48.05 18.32
N TYR A 145 112.42 49.15 18.38
CA TYR A 145 111.90 50.45 18.79
C TYR A 145 110.84 50.97 17.80
N ALA A 146 111.09 50.88 16.49
CA ALA A 146 110.13 51.25 15.46
C ALA A 146 108.86 50.37 15.50
N MET A 147 109.03 49.04 15.63
CA MET A 147 107.93 48.08 15.75
C MET A 147 107.09 48.33 17.00
N ASN A 148 107.73 48.55 18.15
CA ASN A 148 107.05 48.88 19.40
C ASN A 148 106.28 50.21 19.27
N ARG A 149 106.86 51.21 18.62
CA ARG A 149 106.18 52.49 18.38
C ARG A 149 104.96 52.34 17.47
N GLN A 150 105.05 51.51 16.43
CA GLN A 150 103.90 51.18 15.56
C GLN A 150 102.80 50.43 16.33
N GLN A 151 103.17 49.43 17.13
CA GLN A 151 102.21 48.70 17.98
C GLN A 151 101.56 49.60 19.02
N ILE A 152 102.30 50.55 19.60
CA ILE A 152 101.75 51.57 20.50
C ILE A 152 100.77 52.47 19.74
N GLY A 153 101.08 52.88 18.50
CA GLY A 153 100.17 53.62 17.62
C GLY A 153 98.87 52.86 17.36
N TYR A 154 98.97 51.62 16.87
CA TYR A 154 97.81 50.77 16.60
C TYR A 154 96.94 50.55 17.84
N ARG A 155 97.55 50.31 19.01
CA ARG A 155 96.80 50.17 20.26
C ARG A 155 96.12 51.47 20.67
N ARG A 156 96.76 52.63 20.47
CA ARG A 156 96.14 53.94 20.72
C ARG A 156 94.95 54.19 19.79
N ASP A 157 95.07 53.82 18.52
CA ASP A 157 93.98 53.95 17.55
C ASP A 157 92.80 53.04 17.90
N LEU A 158 93.06 51.80 18.33
CA LEU A 158 92.03 50.91 18.84
C LEU A 158 91.35 51.45 20.11
N ILE A 159 92.14 52.00 21.05
CA ILE A 159 91.59 52.66 22.25
C ILE A 159 90.70 53.83 21.83
N MET A 160 91.14 54.66 20.89
CA MET A 160 90.36 55.79 20.38
C MET A 160 89.07 55.33 19.67
N LYS A 161 89.11 54.22 18.91
CA LYS A 161 87.91 53.62 18.29
C LYS A 161 86.93 53.09 19.34
N ILE A 162 87.43 52.43 20.38
CA ILE A 162 86.61 51.96 21.49
C ILE A 162 85.98 53.15 22.22
N GLU A 163 86.75 54.21 22.49
CA GLU A 163 86.24 55.43 23.11
C GLU A 163 85.16 56.11 22.24
N GLN A 164 85.37 56.20 20.93
CA GLN A 164 84.37 56.71 19.99
C GLN A 164 83.10 55.84 19.98
N ASN A 165 83.24 54.52 19.88
CA ASN A 165 82.09 53.61 19.92
C ASN A 165 81.32 53.72 21.23
N ILE A 166 82.00 53.82 22.38
CA ILE A 166 81.35 54.01 23.68
C ILE A 166 80.56 55.33 23.71
N VAL A 167 81.13 56.40 23.16
CA VAL A 167 80.45 57.69 23.05
C VAL A 167 79.22 57.57 22.16
N ASP A 168 79.32 56.91 21.01
CA ASP A 168 78.18 56.75 20.09
C ASP A 168 77.11 55.81 20.64
N GLU A 169 77.48 54.68 21.25
CA GLU A 169 76.56 53.79 21.98
C GLU A 169 75.85 54.52 23.13
N SER A 170 76.56 55.41 23.85
CA SER A 170 75.94 56.20 24.92
C SER A 170 74.90 57.19 24.40
N LYS A 171 75.15 57.82 23.24
CA LYS A 171 74.16 58.70 22.58
C LYS A 171 72.94 57.91 22.12
N ASP A 172 73.16 56.76 21.47
CA ASP A 172 72.08 55.88 21.03
C ASP A 172 71.24 55.39 22.22
N TYR A 173 71.90 55.04 23.33
CA TYR A 173 71.23 54.66 24.57
C TYR A 173 70.37 55.80 25.14
N ASP A 174 70.92 57.01 25.22
CA ASP A 174 70.19 58.18 25.72
C ASP A 174 68.96 58.48 24.83
N ASP A 175 69.10 58.38 23.51
CA ASP A 175 68.00 58.53 22.56
C ASP A 175 66.91 57.47 22.77
N ILE A 176 67.30 56.21 22.99
CA ILE A 176 66.37 55.11 23.31
C ILE A 176 65.63 55.39 24.61
N VAL A 177 66.34 55.86 25.65
CA VAL A 177 65.74 56.20 26.96
C VAL A 177 64.73 57.34 26.82
N ILE A 178 65.03 58.37 26.03
CA ILE A 178 64.11 59.48 25.77
C ILE A 178 62.85 58.98 25.05
N LYS A 179 63.00 58.16 24.00
CA LYS A 179 61.87 57.55 23.27
C LYS A 179 61.02 56.67 24.18
N LEU A 180 61.64 55.85 25.04
CA LEU A 180 60.93 55.01 25.99
C LEU A 180 60.12 55.84 27.00
N LYS A 181 60.69 56.93 27.52
CA LYS A 181 59.97 57.87 28.39
C LYS A 181 58.78 58.52 27.68
N GLN A 182 58.90 58.82 26.38
CA GLN A 182 57.77 59.32 25.57
C GLN A 182 56.68 58.26 25.40
N HIS A 183 57.05 57.03 25.03
CA HIS A 183 56.09 55.92 24.90
C HIS A 183 55.33 55.62 26.21
N ILE A 184 56.00 55.68 27.37
CA ILE A 184 55.33 55.52 28.66
C ILE A 184 54.31 56.63 28.89
N LYS A 185 54.66 57.89 28.59
CA LYS A 185 53.73 59.03 28.72
C LYS A 185 52.53 58.89 27.78
N ASP A 186 52.76 58.49 26.55
CA ASP A 186 51.69 58.30 25.55
C ASP A 186 50.77 57.15 25.95
N PHE A 187 51.33 56.05 26.47
CA PHE A 187 50.55 54.92 26.97
C PHE A 187 49.71 55.29 28.19
N GLN A 188 50.28 56.06 29.13
CA GLN A 188 49.51 56.59 30.26
C GLN A 188 48.37 57.49 29.80
N ARG A 189 48.61 58.39 28.83
CA ARG A 189 47.54 59.21 28.23
C ARG A 189 46.45 58.34 27.62
N PHE A 190 46.82 57.36 26.80
CA PHE A 190 45.88 56.42 26.18
C PHE A 190 45.01 55.70 27.22
N LEU A 191 45.60 55.16 28.29
CA LEU A 191 44.84 54.49 29.35
C LEU A 191 43.85 55.44 30.04
N THR A 192 44.25 56.69 30.30
CA THR A 192 43.34 57.66 30.91
C THR A 192 42.19 58.07 29.98
N GLU A 193 42.43 58.16 28.67
CA GLU A 193 41.41 58.48 27.68
C GLU A 193 40.44 57.30 27.51
N ASP A 194 40.94 56.08 27.39
CA ASP A 194 40.10 54.89 27.27
C ASP A 194 39.24 54.66 28.53
N TYR A 195 39.81 54.88 29.73
CA TYR A 195 39.05 54.85 30.99
C TYR A 195 37.92 55.89 31.00
N LYS A 196 38.20 57.13 30.58
CA LYS A 196 37.17 58.19 30.47
C LYS A 196 36.08 57.81 29.47
N ILE A 197 36.44 57.27 28.30
CA ILE A 197 35.48 56.80 27.29
C ILE A 197 34.62 55.67 27.84
N SER A 198 35.23 54.70 28.54
CA SER A 198 34.53 53.58 29.15
C SER A 198 33.55 54.04 30.23
N CYS A 199 33.96 54.91 31.15
CA CYS A 199 33.07 55.50 32.16
C CYS A 199 31.90 56.27 31.52
N ALA A 200 32.16 57.03 30.44
CA ALA A 200 31.10 57.73 29.73
C ALA A 200 30.10 56.76 29.06
N LYS A 201 30.58 55.64 28.50
CA LYS A 201 29.72 54.58 27.96
C LYS A 201 28.89 53.92 29.06
N VAL A 202 29.50 53.56 30.19
CA VAL A 202 28.80 52.96 31.34
C VAL A 202 27.70 53.88 31.85
N SER A 203 28.00 55.17 32.05
CA SER A 203 26.99 56.15 32.49
C SER A 203 25.83 56.28 31.49
N ARG A 204 26.11 56.25 30.18
CA ARG A 204 25.04 56.24 29.16
C ARG A 204 24.20 54.97 29.24
N THR A 205 24.82 53.80 29.40
CA THR A 205 24.09 52.54 29.52
C THR A 205 23.25 52.46 30.80
N GLU A 206 23.73 53.00 31.92
CA GLU A 206 22.97 53.08 33.17
C GLU A 206 21.73 53.97 33.03
N LYS A 207 21.85 55.12 32.34
CA LYS A 207 20.69 55.97 32.04
C LYS A 207 19.64 55.25 31.20
N VAL A 208 20.07 54.61 30.10
CA VAL A 208 19.17 53.83 29.24
C VAL A 208 18.53 52.66 30.00
N TYR A 209 19.29 52.00 30.85
CA TYR A 209 18.78 50.92 31.70
C TYR A 209 17.74 51.42 32.71
N GLY A 210 17.96 52.59 33.33
CA GLY A 210 16.99 53.23 34.20
C GLY A 210 15.68 53.57 33.49
N GLU A 211 15.76 54.12 32.27
CA GLU A 211 14.60 54.40 31.43
C GLU A 211 13.85 53.12 31.04
N LEU A 212 14.58 52.05 30.68
CA LEU A 212 14.01 50.74 30.37
C LEU A 212 13.28 50.16 31.57
N LEU A 213 13.89 50.20 32.76
CA LEU A 213 13.25 49.73 33.99
C LEU A 213 11.96 50.50 34.30
N ALA A 214 11.97 51.83 34.13
CA ALA A 214 10.76 52.64 34.29
C ALA A 214 9.65 52.20 33.32
N LYS A 215 9.98 52.02 32.03
CA LYS A 215 9.01 51.54 31.03
C LYS A 215 8.54 50.10 31.28
N ASN A 216 9.40 49.22 31.76
CA ASN A 216 9.02 47.87 32.13
C ASN A 216 8.06 47.87 33.33
N SER A 217 8.25 48.76 34.30
CA SER A 217 7.32 48.92 35.42
C SER A 217 5.94 49.43 34.98
N GLU A 218 5.89 50.39 34.04
CA GLU A 218 4.65 50.84 33.41
C GLU A 218 3.95 49.68 32.67
N PHE A 219 4.70 48.90 31.88
CA PHE A 219 4.18 47.75 31.15
C PHE A 219 3.60 46.68 32.08
N LEU A 220 4.32 46.32 33.16
CA LEU A 220 3.82 45.40 34.17
C LEU A 220 2.54 45.92 34.84
N GLY A 221 2.44 47.24 35.07
CA GLY A 221 1.22 47.86 35.55
C GLY A 221 0.05 47.77 34.56
N TYR A 222 0.31 47.85 33.26
CA TYR A 222 -0.72 47.61 32.23
C TYR A 222 -1.12 46.13 32.18
N VAL A 223 -0.17 45.21 32.23
CA VAL A 223 -0.45 43.76 32.27
C VAL A 223 -1.26 43.40 33.51
N SER A 224 -0.93 43.93 34.68
CA SER A 224 -1.72 43.67 35.90
C SER A 224 -3.15 44.21 35.77
N LYS A 225 -3.34 45.42 35.22
CA LYS A 225 -4.68 45.95 34.95
C LYS A 225 -5.45 45.09 33.95
N LEU A 226 -4.80 44.65 32.88
CA LEU A 226 -5.40 43.81 31.84
C LEU A 226 -5.83 42.46 32.42
N THR A 227 -4.95 41.80 33.20
CA THR A 227 -5.30 40.52 33.85
C THR A 227 -6.48 40.66 34.82
N ILE A 228 -6.55 41.76 35.59
CA ILE A 228 -7.71 42.05 36.46
C ILE A 228 -8.98 42.21 35.62
N LEU A 229 -8.93 42.98 34.53
CA LEU A 229 -10.08 43.18 33.64
C LEU A 229 -10.54 41.86 32.99
N ASN A 230 -9.62 41.02 32.54
CA ASN A 230 -9.93 39.71 31.98
C ASN A 230 -10.62 38.81 33.01
N ASN A 231 -10.09 38.76 34.24
CA ASN A 231 -10.69 37.97 35.31
C ASN A 231 -12.11 38.44 35.64
N ILE A 232 -12.34 39.76 35.66
CA ILE A 232 -13.68 40.33 35.84
C ILE A 232 -14.59 39.92 34.68
N LEU A 233 -14.12 40.01 33.44
CA LEU A 233 -14.89 39.65 32.25
C LEU A 233 -15.28 38.16 32.26
N PHE A 234 -14.34 37.24 32.53
CA PHE A 234 -14.63 35.81 32.63
C PHE A 234 -15.65 35.50 33.73
N LYS A 235 -15.54 36.18 34.89
CA LYS A 235 -16.53 36.02 35.96
C LYS A 235 -17.92 36.51 35.52
N LEU A 236 -17.99 37.66 34.84
CA LEU A 236 -19.25 38.19 34.33
C LEU A 236 -19.86 37.28 33.26
N ASP A 237 -19.05 36.70 32.38
CA ASP A 237 -19.53 35.78 31.35
C ASP A 237 -20.01 34.45 31.94
N ALA A 238 -19.31 33.90 32.94
CA ALA A 238 -19.78 32.73 33.68
C ALA A 238 -21.12 33.00 34.38
N ILE A 239 -21.26 34.15 35.05
CA ILE A 239 -22.55 34.57 35.66
C ILE A 239 -23.63 34.71 34.59
N ARG A 240 -23.31 35.32 33.45
CA ARG A 240 -24.24 35.48 32.32
C ARG A 240 -24.69 34.13 31.77
N SER A 241 -23.79 33.18 31.58
CA SER A 241 -24.11 31.83 31.09
C SER A 241 -25.06 31.11 32.05
N ILE A 242 -24.78 31.17 33.36
CA ILE A 242 -25.68 30.62 34.39
C ILE A 242 -27.06 31.31 34.34
N LEU A 243 -27.11 32.64 34.20
CA LEU A 243 -28.37 33.38 34.09
C LEU A 243 -29.14 33.04 32.80
N LYS A 244 -28.47 32.75 31.69
CA LYS A 244 -29.09 32.25 30.46
C LYS A 244 -29.73 30.87 30.68
N ILE A 245 -29.04 29.97 31.36
CA ILE A 245 -29.57 28.64 31.71
C ILE A 245 -30.80 28.79 32.63
N TYR A 246 -30.75 29.67 33.63
CA TYR A 246 -31.92 29.92 34.47
C TYR A 246 -33.07 30.57 33.71
N ARG A 247 -32.79 31.48 32.78
CA ARG A 247 -33.80 32.06 31.90
C ARG A 247 -34.45 30.97 31.02
N SER A 248 -33.66 30.13 30.36
CA SER A 248 -34.19 29.07 29.50
C SER A 248 -35.01 28.06 30.30
N TYR A 249 -34.55 27.71 31.50
CA TYR A 249 -35.31 26.88 32.43
C TYR A 249 -36.64 27.53 32.86
N LEU A 250 -36.63 28.81 33.26
CA LEU A 250 -37.86 29.51 33.67
C LEU A 250 -38.86 29.65 32.53
N ILE A 251 -38.39 29.89 31.31
CA ILE A 251 -39.22 29.84 30.10
C ILE A 251 -39.74 28.42 29.90
N PHE A 252 -38.89 27.40 30.03
CA PHE A 252 -39.25 25.99 29.89
C PHE A 252 -40.20 25.45 30.97
N VAL A 253 -40.41 26.15 32.08
CA VAL A 253 -41.41 25.73 33.08
C VAL A 253 -42.70 26.55 32.99
N ALA A 254 -42.66 27.73 32.38
CA ALA A 254 -43.83 28.58 32.22
C ALA A 254 -44.94 27.89 31.40
N PRO A 255 -46.23 28.19 31.60
CA PRO A 255 -47.31 27.56 30.83
C PRO A 255 -47.16 27.77 29.32
N LEU A 256 -47.60 26.78 28.54
CA LEU A 256 -47.48 26.78 27.07
C LEU A 256 -48.13 28.03 26.43
N SER A 257 -49.29 28.44 26.95
CA SER A 257 -50.02 29.64 26.50
C SER A 257 -49.22 30.93 26.68
N TRP A 258 -48.36 31.00 27.70
CA TRP A 258 -47.49 32.14 27.92
C TRP A 258 -46.24 32.06 27.03
N ARG A 259 -45.64 30.86 26.86
CA ARG A 259 -44.51 30.67 25.95
C ARG A 259 -44.86 31.01 24.50
N GLN A 260 -46.04 30.68 24.01
CA GLN A 260 -46.44 30.99 22.63
C GLN A 260 -46.39 32.50 22.29
N ILE A 261 -46.49 33.36 23.29
CA ILE A 261 -46.48 34.82 23.14
C ILE A 261 -45.05 35.39 23.30
N TYR A 262 -44.27 34.82 24.22
CA TYR A 262 -43.01 35.42 24.70
C TYR A 262 -41.74 34.59 24.43
N ASP A 263 -41.86 33.33 24.02
CA ASP A 263 -40.75 32.44 23.68
C ASP A 263 -40.39 32.55 22.19
N GLU A 264 -39.09 32.69 21.89
CA GLU A 264 -38.56 32.92 20.54
C GLU A 264 -38.71 31.69 19.64
N ASN A 265 -38.57 30.48 20.20
CA ASN A 265 -38.63 29.23 19.42
C ASN A 265 -40.07 28.85 19.04
N LEU A 266 -41.04 29.29 19.85
CA LEU A 266 -42.45 28.92 19.79
C LEU A 266 -43.37 30.06 19.34
N LYS A 267 -42.85 31.30 19.20
CA LYS A 267 -43.63 32.43 18.70
C LYS A 267 -44.22 32.09 17.33
N HIS A 268 -45.55 32.12 17.22
CA HIS A 268 -46.32 31.83 16.00
C HIS A 268 -46.37 30.36 15.54
N LYS A 269 -45.86 29.38 16.31
CA LYS A 269 -46.00 27.96 15.97
C LYS A 269 -47.14 27.31 16.76
N ILE A 270 -48.18 26.87 16.06
CA ILE A 270 -49.23 25.98 16.60
C ILE A 270 -48.73 24.54 16.43
N GLN A 271 -47.71 24.13 17.17
CA GLN A 271 -47.29 22.74 17.18
C GLN A 271 -47.76 22.06 18.46
N SER A 272 -48.34 20.88 18.26
CA SER A 272 -48.70 19.93 19.30
C SER A 272 -47.49 19.65 20.19
N ILE A 273 -47.78 19.25 21.42
CA ILE A 273 -46.85 18.90 22.50
C ILE A 273 -45.89 17.79 22.01
N GLN A 274 -44.89 18.16 21.22
CA GLN A 274 -43.69 17.37 21.02
C GLN A 274 -42.70 17.93 22.02
N PHE A 275 -42.52 17.22 23.13
CA PHE A 275 -41.38 17.44 23.99
C PHE A 275 -40.15 17.11 23.15
N GLU A 276 -39.60 18.10 22.46
CA GLU A 276 -38.21 18.03 22.04
C GLU A 276 -37.43 17.92 23.35
N THR A 277 -37.00 16.69 23.67
CA THR A 277 -35.98 16.42 24.67
C THR A 277 -34.66 16.94 24.15
N GLY A 278 -34.60 18.24 23.86
CA GLY A 278 -33.35 18.96 23.72
C GLY A 278 -32.76 18.97 25.12
N GLU A 279 -31.75 18.14 25.34
CA GLU A 279 -30.85 18.33 26.47
C GLU A 279 -30.52 19.83 26.54
N PHE A 280 -30.66 20.43 27.71
CA PHE A 280 -30.15 21.79 27.91
C PHE A 280 -28.66 21.69 27.64
N VAL A 281 -28.26 22.05 26.42
CA VAL A 281 -26.87 21.96 25.97
C VAL A 281 -26.12 22.87 26.93
N THR A 282 -25.43 22.23 27.86
CA THR A 282 -24.32 22.88 28.54
C THR A 282 -23.28 22.96 27.46
N ASP A 283 -23.04 24.17 26.96
CA ASP A 283 -22.04 24.44 25.93
C ASP A 283 -20.70 23.84 26.40
N ASN A 284 -20.42 22.62 25.96
CA ASN A 284 -19.19 21.90 26.28
C ASN A 284 -18.00 22.43 25.45
N ASP A 285 -18.20 23.49 24.67
CA ASP A 285 -17.15 24.26 24.02
C ASP A 285 -16.53 25.29 24.98
N LEU A 286 -16.00 24.78 26.09
CA LEU A 286 -15.14 25.55 27.01
C LEU A 286 -13.82 25.99 26.34
N VAL A 287 -13.49 25.46 25.16
CA VAL A 287 -12.25 25.75 24.45
C VAL A 287 -12.38 26.95 23.51
N GLU A 288 -13.57 27.21 22.93
CA GLU A 288 -13.82 28.40 22.10
C GLU A 288 -14.11 29.67 22.93
N THR A 289 -14.42 29.52 24.22
CA THR A 289 -14.76 30.62 25.15
C THR A 289 -13.56 31.26 25.86
N MET A 290 -12.34 30.75 25.64
CA MET A 290 -11.13 31.34 26.21
C MET A 290 -10.63 32.58 25.44
N ASP A 291 -11.18 32.86 24.26
CA ASP A 291 -10.85 34.04 23.48
C ASP A 291 -11.73 35.23 23.88
N ILE A 292 -11.13 36.18 24.58
CA ILE A 292 -11.78 37.38 25.14
C ILE A 292 -12.41 38.24 24.05
N ASP A 293 -11.76 38.37 22.90
CA ASP A 293 -12.26 39.23 21.83
C ASP A 293 -13.53 38.62 21.21
N ARG A 294 -13.52 37.30 20.98
CA ARG A 294 -14.70 36.56 20.52
C ARG A 294 -15.86 36.62 21.52
N MET A 295 -15.57 36.47 22.83
CA MET A 295 -16.59 36.63 23.88
C MET A 295 -17.23 38.03 23.84
N VAL A 296 -16.43 39.08 23.69
CA VAL A 296 -16.92 40.47 23.62
C VAL A 296 -17.72 40.71 22.34
N GLU A 297 -17.33 40.13 21.21
CA GLU A 297 -18.07 40.24 19.95
C GLU A 297 -19.42 39.55 20.00
N LEU A 298 -19.48 38.31 20.51
CA LEU A 298 -20.74 37.59 20.74
C LEU A 298 -21.63 38.36 21.72
N ALA A 299 -21.04 38.88 22.80
CA ALA A 299 -21.75 39.72 23.75
C ALA A 299 -22.36 40.97 23.10
N LYS A 300 -21.59 41.67 22.25
CA LYS A 300 -22.06 42.85 21.51
C LYS A 300 -23.18 42.50 20.53
N GLN A 301 -23.08 41.37 19.82
CA GLN A 301 -24.12 40.94 18.88
C GLN A 301 -25.45 40.66 19.60
N GLU A 302 -25.41 39.94 20.72
CA GLU A 302 -26.61 39.67 21.52
C GLU A 302 -27.19 40.92 22.19
N LEU A 303 -26.34 41.83 22.68
CA LEU A 303 -26.78 43.05 23.38
C LEU A 303 -27.31 44.13 22.42
N LYS A 304 -27.10 44.01 21.10
CA LYS A 304 -27.66 44.96 20.13
C LYS A 304 -29.19 44.92 20.09
N ASN A 305 -29.79 43.75 20.29
CA ASN A 305 -31.25 43.55 20.30
C ASN A 305 -31.68 42.80 21.57
N PRO A 306 -31.63 43.43 22.75
CA PRO A 306 -31.98 42.76 23.99
C PRO A 306 -33.46 42.42 24.00
N TYR A 307 -33.77 41.15 24.21
CA TYR A 307 -35.14 40.69 24.33
C TYR A 307 -35.80 41.24 25.59
N PRO A 308 -37.10 41.58 25.53
CA PRO A 308 -37.77 42.19 26.66
C PRO A 308 -37.80 41.19 27.84
N PRO A 309 -37.39 41.62 29.06
CA PRO A 309 -37.23 40.73 30.21
C PRO A 309 -38.58 40.40 30.85
N HIS A 310 -39.41 39.62 30.16
CA HIS A 310 -40.66 39.12 30.71
C HIS A 310 -40.41 37.79 31.43
N ILE A 311 -40.80 37.73 32.70
CA ILE A 311 -40.70 36.53 33.52
C ILE A 311 -42.10 36.17 34.01
N TYR A 312 -42.51 34.92 33.79
CA TYR A 312 -43.82 34.44 34.24
C TYR A 312 -43.90 34.35 35.77
N PHE A 313 -42.88 33.77 36.41
CA PHE A 313 -42.80 33.60 37.86
C PHE A 313 -42.24 34.86 38.53
N LYS A 314 -43.07 35.57 39.29
CA LYS A 314 -42.65 36.78 40.03
C LYS A 314 -42.09 36.47 41.41
N ARG A 315 -42.46 35.33 41.99
CA ARG A 315 -42.07 34.91 43.34
C ARG A 315 -41.55 33.47 43.33
N PRO A 316 -40.44 33.17 44.03
CA PRO A 316 -39.85 31.82 44.04
C PRO A 316 -40.80 30.75 44.62
N GLN A 317 -41.71 31.14 45.52
CA GLN A 317 -42.71 30.23 46.09
C GLN A 317 -43.62 29.61 45.02
N GLN A 318 -43.86 30.30 43.90
CA GLN A 318 -44.68 29.78 42.79
C GLN A 318 -44.02 28.58 42.11
N MET A 319 -42.69 28.60 41.99
CA MET A 319 -41.93 27.50 41.40
C MET A 319 -41.84 26.31 42.37
N ILE A 320 -41.66 26.56 43.66
CA ILE A 320 -41.73 25.52 44.70
C ILE A 320 -43.10 24.84 44.71
N TYR A 321 -44.18 25.62 44.55
CA TYR A 321 -45.52 25.06 44.43
C TYR A 321 -45.64 24.15 43.21
N LEU A 322 -45.14 24.57 42.05
CA LEU A 322 -45.14 23.76 40.83
C LEU A 322 -44.35 22.46 41.01
N PHE A 323 -43.17 22.51 41.64
CA PHE A 323 -42.41 21.31 41.99
C PHE A 323 -43.19 20.37 42.89
N ARG A 324 -43.84 20.87 43.94
CA ARG A 324 -44.69 20.06 44.81
C ARG A 324 -45.87 19.43 44.07
N THR A 325 -46.48 20.16 43.13
CA THR A 325 -47.56 19.60 42.31
C THR A 325 -47.04 18.51 41.36
N MET A 326 -45.85 18.68 40.78
CA MET A 326 -45.22 17.65 39.95
C MET A 326 -44.83 16.43 40.77
N GLU A 327 -44.32 16.63 41.99
CA GLU A 327 -44.02 15.56 42.94
C GLU A 327 -45.29 14.77 43.27
N LEU A 328 -46.39 15.44 43.61
CA LEU A 328 -47.67 14.79 43.86
C LEU A 328 -48.19 14.03 42.64
N GLN A 329 -48.14 14.64 41.44
CA GLN A 329 -48.52 13.95 40.20
C GLN A 329 -47.65 12.71 39.95
N SER A 330 -46.33 12.82 40.12
CA SER A 330 -45.40 11.69 39.95
C SER A 330 -45.69 10.57 40.96
N ARG A 331 -46.04 10.92 42.19
CA ARG A 331 -46.47 9.97 43.22
C ARG A 331 -47.77 9.27 42.82
N GLU A 332 -48.77 10.00 42.34
CA GLU A 332 -50.01 9.40 41.85
C GLU A 332 -49.75 8.46 40.66
N TYR A 333 -48.90 8.86 39.71
CA TYR A 333 -48.48 7.99 38.61
C TYR A 333 -47.80 6.70 39.12
N LEU A 334 -46.91 6.80 40.13
CA LEU A 334 -46.28 5.62 40.73
C LEU A 334 -47.30 4.72 41.45
N ILE A 335 -48.31 5.30 42.10
CA ILE A 335 -49.43 4.53 42.70
C ILE A 335 -50.25 3.84 41.61
N HIS A 336 -50.53 4.50 40.50
CA HIS A 336 -51.22 3.88 39.36
C HIS A 336 -50.37 2.79 38.72
N LEU A 337 -49.05 2.97 38.62
CA LEU A 337 -48.14 1.96 38.11
C LEU A 337 -48.11 0.74 39.03
N SER A 338 -48.04 0.92 40.34
CA SER A 338 -48.05 -0.21 41.29
C SER A 338 -49.37 -0.98 41.28
N LYS A 339 -50.50 -0.27 41.12
CA LYS A 339 -51.82 -0.89 40.94
C LYS A 339 -51.93 -1.68 39.63
N THR A 340 -51.31 -1.18 38.55
CA THR A 340 -51.40 -1.81 37.22
C THR A 340 -50.36 -2.89 36.96
N ASP A 341 -49.26 -2.93 37.73
CA ASP A 341 -48.20 -3.94 37.56
C ASP A 341 -48.71 -5.37 37.70
N ILE A 342 -49.54 -5.66 38.72
CA ILE A 342 -50.08 -7.01 38.94
C ILE A 342 -51.01 -7.44 37.77
N PRO A 343 -52.05 -6.66 37.39
CA PRO A 343 -52.86 -6.95 36.21
C PRO A 343 -52.02 -7.07 34.92
N HIS A 344 -50.99 -6.25 34.77
CA HIS A 344 -50.12 -6.28 33.59
C HIS A 344 -49.34 -7.60 33.51
N ARG A 345 -48.75 -8.05 34.62
CA ARG A 345 -48.07 -9.36 34.68
C ARG A 345 -49.04 -10.51 34.40
N GLN A 346 -50.24 -10.47 34.98
CA GLN A 346 -51.29 -11.46 34.70
C GLN A 346 -51.66 -11.47 33.22
N LEU A 347 -51.83 -10.31 32.59
CA LEU A 347 -52.11 -10.19 31.16
C LEU A 347 -50.96 -10.78 30.33
N GLN A 348 -49.70 -10.45 30.67
CA GLN A 348 -48.53 -11.02 29.99
C GLN A 348 -48.49 -12.55 30.10
N ASP A 349 -48.78 -13.10 31.28
CA ASP A 349 -48.82 -14.57 31.48
C ASP A 349 -49.96 -15.22 30.69
N ARG A 350 -51.14 -14.59 30.64
CA ARG A 350 -52.26 -15.05 29.80
C ARG A 350 -51.91 -15.00 28.31
N ILE A 351 -51.21 -13.95 27.86
CA ILE A 351 -50.71 -13.87 26.47
C ILE A 351 -49.73 -15.00 26.19
N ARG A 352 -48.80 -15.31 27.12
CA ARG A 352 -47.86 -16.43 26.97
C ARG A 352 -48.59 -17.78 26.89
N GLN A 353 -49.58 -18.00 27.77
CA GLN A 353 -50.40 -19.21 27.74
C GLN A 353 -51.15 -19.34 26.41
N LEU A 354 -51.82 -18.29 25.97
CA LEU A 354 -52.56 -18.29 24.71
C LEU A 354 -51.65 -18.57 23.51
N LYS A 355 -50.46 -17.96 23.45
CA LYS A 355 -49.45 -18.27 22.42
C LYS A 355 -49.00 -19.73 22.45
N LYS A 356 -48.91 -20.34 23.64
CA LYS A 356 -48.54 -21.75 23.77
C LYS A 356 -49.67 -22.67 23.28
N THR A 357 -50.92 -22.37 23.66
CA THR A 357 -52.09 -23.14 23.23
C THR A 357 -52.29 -23.05 21.72
N THR A 358 -52.21 -21.85 21.13
CA THR A 358 -52.34 -21.70 19.68
C THR A 358 -51.23 -22.41 18.93
N LYS A 359 -50.00 -22.43 19.45
CA LYS A 359 -48.91 -23.22 18.87
C LYS A 359 -49.21 -24.72 18.91
N GLN A 360 -49.72 -25.22 20.04
CA GLN A 360 -50.11 -26.63 20.16
C GLN A 360 -51.21 -27.00 19.16
N GLU A 361 -52.23 -26.14 18.98
CA GLU A 361 -53.28 -26.35 17.98
C GLU A 361 -52.72 -26.37 16.55
N LEU A 362 -51.80 -25.45 16.22
CA LEU A 362 -51.12 -25.46 14.92
C LEU A 362 -50.30 -26.73 14.69
N ASP A 363 -49.58 -27.20 15.72
CA ASP A 363 -48.82 -28.46 15.64
C ASP A 363 -49.75 -29.67 15.44
N TYR A 364 -50.93 -29.68 16.08
CA TYR A 364 -51.96 -30.70 15.85
C TYR A 364 -52.53 -30.65 14.43
N PHE A 365 -52.83 -29.46 13.89
CA PHE A 365 -53.30 -29.33 12.52
C PHE A 365 -52.23 -29.80 11.53
N GLN A 366 -50.97 -29.44 11.76
CA GLN A 366 -49.86 -29.90 10.92
C GLN A 366 -49.74 -31.43 10.94
N TYR A 367 -49.82 -32.05 12.12
CA TYR A 367 -49.82 -33.51 12.25
C TYR A 367 -50.95 -34.17 11.44
N TYR A 368 -52.18 -33.64 11.51
CA TYR A 368 -53.30 -34.17 10.73
C TYR A 368 -53.10 -34.00 9.22
N ILE A 369 -52.59 -32.84 8.78
CA ILE A 369 -52.27 -32.59 7.38
C ILE A 369 -51.22 -33.61 6.88
N ASP A 370 -50.18 -33.85 7.67
CA ASP A 370 -49.12 -34.80 7.30
C ASP A 370 -49.62 -36.25 7.29
N SER A 371 -50.50 -36.62 8.23
CA SER A 371 -51.17 -37.94 8.24
C SER A 371 -52.00 -38.17 6.98
N ILE A 372 -52.85 -37.20 6.62
CA ILE A 372 -53.69 -37.27 5.41
C ILE A 372 -52.81 -37.32 4.16
N LYS A 373 -51.75 -36.52 4.12
CA LYS A 373 -50.80 -36.53 3.00
C LYS A 373 -50.15 -37.90 2.84
N ASN A 374 -49.75 -38.55 3.93
CA ASN A 374 -49.20 -39.90 3.89
C ASN A 374 -50.21 -40.92 3.38
N GLU A 375 -51.48 -40.84 3.82
CA GLU A 375 -52.55 -41.69 3.30
C GLU A 375 -52.76 -41.49 1.80
N ILE A 376 -52.82 -40.24 1.33
CA ILE A 376 -52.93 -39.92 -0.11
C ILE A 376 -51.75 -40.52 -0.88
N THR A 377 -50.51 -40.36 -0.38
CA THR A 377 -49.35 -40.94 -1.07
C THR A 377 -49.39 -42.46 -1.13
N ARG A 378 -49.91 -43.11 -0.09
CA ARG A 378 -50.08 -44.56 -0.05
C ARG A 378 -51.13 -45.02 -1.05
N GLU A 379 -52.25 -44.33 -1.15
CA GLU A 379 -53.29 -44.66 -2.13
C GLU A 379 -52.83 -44.43 -3.57
N ASN A 380 -52.14 -43.31 -3.84
CA ASN A 380 -51.56 -43.07 -5.17
C ASN A 380 -50.54 -44.17 -5.55
N TYR A 381 -49.73 -44.63 -4.59
CA TYR A 381 -48.83 -45.75 -4.83
C TYR A 381 -49.61 -47.04 -5.12
N ASN A 382 -50.64 -47.36 -4.34
CA ASN A 382 -51.49 -48.53 -4.58
C ASN A 382 -52.15 -48.48 -5.96
N GLU A 383 -52.68 -47.32 -6.36
CA GLU A 383 -53.27 -47.09 -7.68
C GLU A 383 -52.26 -47.37 -8.78
N SER A 384 -51.07 -46.75 -8.71
CA SER A 384 -50.01 -46.97 -9.72
C SER A 384 -49.57 -48.43 -9.80
N HIS A 385 -49.42 -49.10 -8.66
CA HIS A 385 -49.04 -50.51 -8.60
C HIS A 385 -50.13 -51.45 -9.16
N LEU A 386 -51.40 -51.15 -8.89
CA LEU A 386 -52.53 -51.90 -9.48
C LEU A 386 -52.62 -51.66 -10.99
N GLN A 387 -52.40 -50.43 -11.44
CA GLN A 387 -52.36 -50.06 -12.84
C GLN A 387 -51.23 -50.80 -13.58
N GLU A 388 -50.02 -50.83 -13.00
CA GLU A 388 -48.90 -51.61 -13.54
C GLU A 388 -49.21 -53.11 -13.61
N LYS A 389 -49.81 -53.67 -12.54
CA LYS A 389 -50.25 -55.08 -12.55
C LYS A 389 -51.29 -55.35 -13.63
N PHE A 390 -52.27 -54.46 -13.78
CA PHE A 390 -53.30 -54.58 -14.81
C PHE A 390 -52.68 -54.57 -16.22
N PHE A 391 -51.83 -53.59 -16.52
CA PHE A 391 -51.15 -53.53 -17.82
C PHE A 391 -50.20 -54.69 -18.05
N ARG A 392 -49.56 -55.21 -17.00
CA ARG A 392 -48.75 -56.42 -17.10
C ARG A 392 -49.60 -57.61 -17.51
N ILE A 393 -50.76 -57.83 -16.87
CA ILE A 393 -51.67 -58.93 -17.22
C ILE A 393 -52.18 -58.77 -18.66
N LEU A 394 -52.54 -57.55 -19.06
CA LEU A 394 -53.05 -57.24 -20.40
C LEU A 394 -51.98 -57.51 -21.46
N ASN A 395 -50.75 -57.02 -21.26
CA ASN A 395 -49.68 -57.12 -22.26
C ASN A 395 -48.97 -58.48 -22.29
N THR A 396 -49.08 -59.29 -21.24
CA THR A 396 -48.51 -60.64 -21.20
C THR A 396 -49.60 -61.67 -21.47
N ASN A 397 -50.30 -62.10 -20.43
CA ASN A 397 -51.23 -63.23 -20.52
C ASN A 397 -52.36 -63.02 -21.53
N PHE A 398 -52.99 -61.84 -21.55
CA PHE A 398 -54.12 -61.59 -22.46
C PHE A 398 -53.64 -61.42 -23.90
N TYR A 399 -52.59 -60.63 -24.13
CA TYR A 399 -51.97 -60.47 -25.44
C TYR A 399 -51.50 -61.80 -26.00
N ASP A 400 -50.75 -62.59 -25.21
CA ASP A 400 -50.22 -63.88 -25.63
C ASP A 400 -51.33 -64.87 -26.00
N SER A 401 -52.44 -64.88 -25.24
CA SER A 401 -53.54 -65.83 -25.45
C SER A 401 -54.42 -65.46 -26.65
N ILE A 402 -54.70 -64.18 -26.88
CA ILE A 402 -55.75 -63.74 -27.83
C ILE A 402 -55.17 -63.04 -29.06
N ALA A 403 -54.15 -62.20 -28.89
CA ALA A 403 -53.68 -61.27 -29.91
C ALA A 403 -52.24 -61.54 -30.39
N SER A 404 -51.58 -62.56 -29.85
CA SER A 404 -50.24 -62.95 -30.28
C SER A 404 -50.24 -63.34 -31.75
N PRO A 405 -49.21 -62.96 -32.52
CA PRO A 405 -49.08 -63.38 -33.91
C PRO A 405 -49.19 -64.91 -34.06
N SER A 406 -48.67 -65.67 -33.09
CA SER A 406 -48.69 -67.13 -33.11
C SER A 406 -50.11 -67.69 -32.92
N THR A 407 -50.90 -67.13 -32.01
CA THR A 407 -52.29 -67.60 -31.75
C THR A 407 -53.24 -67.14 -32.86
N LEU A 408 -53.07 -65.93 -33.38
CA LEU A 408 -53.80 -65.45 -34.56
C LEU A 408 -53.49 -66.29 -35.80
N ASN A 409 -52.22 -66.61 -36.05
CA ASN A 409 -51.84 -67.49 -37.16
C ASN A 409 -52.49 -68.87 -37.01
N LEU A 410 -52.45 -69.43 -35.80
CA LEU A 410 -53.06 -70.73 -35.53
C LEU A 410 -54.58 -70.69 -35.73
N LYS A 411 -55.26 -69.63 -35.27
CA LYS A 411 -56.68 -69.40 -35.54
C LYS A 411 -56.97 -69.37 -37.04
N ILE A 412 -56.23 -68.58 -37.81
CA ILE A 412 -56.39 -68.49 -39.27
C ILE A 412 -56.19 -69.87 -39.93
N CYS A 413 -55.17 -70.63 -39.51
CA CYS A 413 -54.93 -71.97 -40.05
C CYS A 413 -56.08 -72.94 -39.76
N ILE A 414 -56.61 -72.93 -38.53
CA ILE A 414 -57.70 -73.82 -38.13
C ILE A 414 -59.00 -73.42 -38.82
N GLU A 415 -59.33 -72.13 -38.88
CA GLU A 415 -60.49 -71.65 -39.62
C GLU A 415 -60.36 -72.02 -41.10
N TYR A 416 -59.18 -71.86 -41.70
CA TYR A 416 -58.97 -72.27 -43.10
C TYR A 416 -59.21 -73.76 -43.32
N VAL A 417 -58.67 -74.64 -42.46
CA VAL A 417 -58.87 -76.09 -42.58
C VAL A 417 -60.34 -76.46 -42.35
N TYR A 418 -60.98 -75.83 -41.36
CA TYR A 418 -62.40 -76.04 -41.07
C TYR A 418 -63.28 -75.62 -42.26
N GLU A 419 -63.02 -74.45 -42.85
CA GLU A 419 -63.74 -73.95 -44.01
C GLU A 419 -63.59 -74.85 -45.24
N GLN A 420 -62.43 -75.47 -45.44
CA GLN A 420 -62.22 -76.42 -46.55
C GLN A 420 -63.03 -77.70 -46.38
N ILE A 421 -63.18 -78.19 -45.15
CA ILE A 421 -63.85 -79.47 -44.87
C ILE A 421 -65.37 -79.30 -44.77
N PHE A 422 -65.84 -78.23 -44.11
CA PHE A 422 -67.26 -78.02 -43.80
C PHE A 422 -67.93 -76.89 -44.59
N GLY A 423 -67.16 -76.08 -45.31
CA GLY A 423 -67.64 -74.85 -45.94
C GLY A 423 -67.55 -73.63 -45.02
N LYS A 424 -67.86 -72.44 -45.57
CA LYS A 424 -67.75 -71.17 -44.85
C LYS A 424 -68.74 -71.09 -43.69
N CYS A 425 -68.26 -70.80 -42.48
CA CYS A 425 -69.10 -70.37 -41.37
C CYS A 425 -69.29 -68.85 -41.44
N GLU A 426 -70.53 -68.37 -41.65
CA GLU A 426 -70.80 -66.94 -41.84
C GLU A 426 -70.45 -66.06 -40.63
N GLU A 427 -70.45 -66.62 -39.42
CA GLU A 427 -70.21 -65.87 -38.18
C GLU A 427 -68.77 -65.99 -37.63
N GLY A 428 -67.93 -66.85 -38.23
CA GLY A 428 -66.61 -67.20 -37.70
C GLY A 428 -66.66 -67.88 -36.32
N HIS A 429 -65.60 -68.60 -35.94
CA HIS A 429 -65.57 -69.24 -34.62
C HIS A 429 -65.10 -68.26 -33.54
N GLN A 430 -65.91 -68.07 -32.49
CA GLN A 430 -65.54 -67.20 -31.36
C GLN A 430 -64.41 -67.78 -30.52
N ASN A 431 -64.44 -69.11 -30.29
CA ASN A 431 -63.42 -69.83 -29.56
C ASN A 431 -62.67 -70.79 -30.50
N LEU A 432 -61.37 -70.94 -30.28
CA LEU A 432 -60.49 -71.79 -31.08
C LEU A 432 -60.66 -73.28 -30.75
N GLN A 433 -61.06 -73.58 -29.50
CA GLN A 433 -61.09 -74.94 -28.97
C GLN A 433 -62.13 -75.82 -29.68
N ASP A 434 -63.28 -75.26 -30.03
CA ASP A 434 -64.38 -75.99 -30.66
C ASP A 434 -64.04 -76.48 -32.07
N PRO A 435 -63.58 -75.62 -33.01
CA PRO A 435 -63.19 -76.09 -34.34
C PRO A 435 -61.98 -77.04 -34.29
N MET A 436 -61.02 -76.84 -33.38
CA MET A 436 -59.91 -77.78 -33.20
C MET A 436 -60.39 -79.17 -32.81
N LYS A 437 -61.29 -79.27 -31.83
CA LYS A 437 -61.79 -80.56 -31.35
C LYS A 437 -62.63 -81.28 -32.40
N ILE A 438 -63.43 -80.54 -33.16
CA ILE A 438 -64.21 -81.11 -34.26
C ILE A 438 -63.28 -81.66 -35.35
N LEU A 439 -62.26 -80.89 -35.73
CA LEU A 439 -61.26 -81.34 -36.70
C LEU A 439 -60.48 -82.56 -36.21
N GLU A 440 -60.12 -82.61 -34.92
CA GLU A 440 -59.42 -83.73 -34.30
C GLU A 440 -60.28 -85.02 -34.33
N VAL A 441 -61.54 -84.94 -33.90
CA VAL A 441 -62.47 -86.07 -33.94
C VAL A 441 -62.67 -86.60 -35.36
N ILE A 442 -62.74 -85.70 -36.34
CA ILE A 442 -62.87 -86.09 -37.74
C ILE A 442 -61.59 -86.71 -38.28
N TYR A 443 -60.45 -86.16 -37.93
CA TYR A 443 -59.16 -86.74 -38.29
C TYR A 443 -59.02 -88.16 -37.74
N GLU A 444 -59.43 -88.39 -36.48
CA GLU A 444 -59.48 -89.72 -35.88
C GLU A 444 -60.44 -90.65 -36.61
N ASP A 445 -61.67 -90.22 -36.95
CA ASP A 445 -62.63 -91.02 -37.72
C ASP A 445 -62.11 -91.35 -39.12
N TYR A 446 -61.48 -90.40 -39.82
CA TYR A 446 -60.86 -90.66 -41.12
C TYR A 446 -59.70 -91.66 -41.01
N ASN A 447 -58.86 -91.56 -39.99
CA ASN A 447 -57.78 -92.53 -39.78
C ASN A 447 -58.32 -93.93 -39.51
N LEU A 448 -59.36 -94.06 -38.67
CA LEU A 448 -60.02 -95.35 -38.43
C LEU A 448 -60.61 -95.95 -39.71
N ARG A 449 -61.20 -95.12 -40.58
CA ARG A 449 -61.70 -95.56 -41.89
C ARG A 449 -60.58 -95.97 -42.82
N LEU A 450 -59.46 -95.24 -42.83
CA LEU A 450 -58.29 -95.58 -43.64
C LEU A 450 -57.66 -96.90 -43.19
N ASP A 451 -57.59 -97.17 -41.88
CA ASP A 451 -57.08 -98.43 -41.32
C ASP A 451 -57.95 -99.64 -41.70
N SER A 452 -59.23 -99.43 -42.04
CA SER A 452 -60.14 -100.50 -42.49
C SER A 452 -59.97 -100.90 -43.96
N LEU A 453 -59.22 -100.13 -44.76
CA LEU A 453 -59.02 -100.37 -46.19
C LEU A 453 -57.73 -101.18 -46.46
N ASP A 454 -57.67 -101.90 -47.59
CA ASP A 454 -56.48 -102.68 -47.95
C ASP A 454 -55.28 -101.75 -48.19
N PHE A 455 -54.18 -102.02 -47.47
CA PHE A 455 -52.95 -101.24 -47.43
C PHE A 455 -52.36 -100.93 -48.81
N LYS A 456 -52.58 -101.80 -49.80
CA LYS A 456 -52.10 -101.57 -51.18
C LYS A 456 -52.85 -100.44 -51.89
N ILE A 457 -54.16 -100.35 -51.70
CA ILE A 457 -55.01 -99.32 -52.32
C ILE A 457 -54.74 -97.98 -51.64
N VAL A 458 -54.61 -97.97 -50.32
CA VAL A 458 -54.30 -96.76 -49.55
C VAL A 458 -52.94 -96.20 -49.93
N ASN A 459 -51.90 -97.04 -50.08
CA ASN A 459 -50.57 -96.57 -50.50
C ASN A 459 -50.54 -96.00 -51.92
N GLN A 460 -51.29 -96.58 -52.86
CA GLN A 460 -51.40 -96.04 -54.21
C GLN A 460 -52.11 -94.68 -54.21
N ALA A 461 -53.25 -94.57 -53.50
CA ALA A 461 -53.96 -93.30 -53.35
C ALA A 461 -53.09 -92.25 -52.64
N GLN A 462 -52.35 -92.63 -51.60
CA GLN A 462 -51.41 -91.73 -50.92
C GLN A 462 -50.33 -91.24 -51.88
N GLN A 463 -49.71 -92.13 -52.68
CA GLN A 463 -48.70 -91.71 -53.66
C GLN A 463 -49.28 -90.77 -54.72
N ASP A 464 -50.49 -91.04 -55.21
CA ASP A 464 -51.16 -90.18 -56.18
C ASP A 464 -51.48 -88.80 -55.58
N PHE A 465 -52.02 -88.74 -54.37
CA PHE A 465 -52.23 -87.49 -53.64
C PHE A 465 -50.92 -86.76 -53.36
N PHE A 466 -49.87 -87.44 -52.92
CA PHE A 466 -48.54 -86.84 -52.73
C PHE A 466 -47.99 -86.25 -54.03
N THR A 467 -48.20 -86.91 -55.17
CA THR A 467 -47.75 -86.35 -56.46
C THR A 467 -48.54 -85.12 -56.87
N GLN A 468 -49.86 -85.11 -56.60
CA GLN A 468 -50.72 -83.94 -56.83
C GLN A 468 -50.34 -82.78 -55.90
N ASP A 469 -50.11 -83.04 -54.61
CA ASP A 469 -49.68 -82.04 -53.63
C ASP A 469 -48.30 -81.48 -53.95
N LEU A 470 -47.36 -82.30 -54.40
CA LEU A 470 -46.07 -81.81 -54.88
C LEU A 470 -46.22 -80.90 -56.10
N LYS A 471 -47.21 -81.16 -56.97
CA LYS A 471 -47.49 -80.33 -58.14
C LYS A 471 -48.16 -79.01 -57.73
N THR A 472 -49.13 -79.02 -56.82
CA THR A 472 -49.78 -77.80 -56.31
C THR A 472 -48.79 -76.95 -55.51
N MET A 473 -47.92 -77.56 -54.69
CA MET A 473 -46.88 -76.87 -53.93
C MET A 473 -45.85 -76.21 -54.85
N LYS A 474 -45.42 -76.88 -55.94
CA LYS A 474 -44.55 -76.27 -56.96
C LYS A 474 -45.21 -75.08 -57.64
N ASN A 475 -46.50 -75.17 -57.98
CA ASN A 475 -47.25 -74.07 -58.56
C ASN A 475 -47.39 -72.89 -57.59
N ALA A 476 -47.63 -73.16 -56.30
CA ALA A 476 -47.71 -72.14 -55.26
C ALA A 476 -46.37 -71.41 -55.06
N TYR A 477 -45.24 -72.14 -55.08
CA TYR A 477 -43.90 -71.52 -55.03
C TYR A 477 -43.59 -70.66 -56.25
N ALA A 478 -44.02 -71.09 -57.44
CA ALA A 478 -43.89 -70.28 -58.65
C ALA A 478 -44.68 -68.97 -58.52
N ALA A 479 -45.94 -69.06 -58.09
CA ALA A 479 -46.79 -67.88 -57.85
C ALA A 479 -46.23 -66.96 -56.74
N GLN A 480 -45.66 -67.51 -55.66
CA GLN A 480 -45.02 -66.73 -54.60
C GLN A 480 -43.80 -65.95 -55.12
N ARG A 481 -42.99 -66.55 -55.99
CA ARG A 481 -41.85 -65.89 -56.62
C ARG A 481 -42.29 -64.73 -57.51
N GLU A 482 -43.34 -64.93 -58.30
CA GLU A 482 -43.92 -63.85 -59.11
C GLU A 482 -44.46 -62.71 -58.24
N LEU A 483 -45.20 -63.01 -57.17
CA LEU A 483 -45.70 -62.00 -56.23
C LEU A 483 -44.57 -61.23 -55.53
N ARG A 484 -43.48 -61.90 -55.16
CA ARG A 484 -42.31 -61.23 -54.57
C ARG A 484 -41.65 -60.29 -55.58
N ALA A 485 -41.50 -60.72 -56.84
CA ALA A 485 -40.97 -59.86 -57.90
C ALA A 485 -41.87 -58.62 -58.11
N PHE A 486 -43.20 -58.77 -58.10
CA PHE A 486 -44.13 -57.64 -58.14
C PHE A 486 -43.97 -56.69 -56.96
N ARG A 487 -43.77 -57.20 -55.73
CA ARG A 487 -43.54 -56.38 -54.53
C ARG A 487 -42.20 -55.63 -54.58
N GLU A 488 -41.14 -56.28 -55.04
CA GLU A 488 -39.84 -55.63 -55.22
C GLU A 488 -39.91 -54.52 -56.28
N MET A 489 -40.64 -54.76 -57.37
CA MET A 489 -40.86 -53.76 -58.41
C MET A 489 -41.67 -52.57 -57.90
N THR A 490 -42.77 -52.82 -57.16
CA THR A 490 -43.57 -51.74 -56.55
C THR A 490 -42.82 -50.96 -55.47
N THR A 491 -42.00 -51.62 -54.66
CA THR A 491 -41.17 -50.95 -53.66
C THR A 491 -40.04 -50.13 -54.30
N ALA A 492 -39.41 -50.61 -55.38
CA ALA A 492 -38.44 -49.85 -56.15
C ALA A 492 -39.09 -48.62 -56.81
N MET A 493 -40.28 -48.78 -57.39
CA MET A 493 -41.06 -47.70 -57.97
C MET A 493 -41.41 -46.64 -56.92
N ASN A 494 -41.93 -47.05 -55.76
CA ASN A 494 -42.23 -46.15 -54.65
C ASN A 494 -40.99 -45.43 -54.10
N LYS A 495 -39.83 -46.10 -54.10
CA LYS A 495 -38.56 -45.51 -53.65
C LYS A 495 -38.01 -44.48 -54.65
N ALA A 496 -38.28 -44.63 -55.94
CA ALA A 496 -37.91 -43.64 -56.96
C ALA A 496 -38.69 -42.32 -56.82
N PHE A 497 -39.88 -42.35 -56.19
CA PHE A 497 -40.68 -41.15 -55.90
C PHE A 497 -40.29 -40.43 -54.60
N LEU A 498 -39.34 -40.96 -53.82
CA LEU A 498 -38.85 -40.29 -52.60
C LEU A 498 -37.64 -39.38 -52.91
N PRO A 499 -37.55 -38.18 -52.30
CA PRO A 499 -36.43 -37.27 -52.52
C PRO A 499 -35.12 -37.83 -51.95
N PRO A 500 -33.95 -37.54 -52.57
CA PRO A 500 -32.66 -38.08 -52.13
C PRO A 500 -32.29 -37.58 -50.72
N SER A 501 -31.96 -38.52 -49.83
CA SER A 501 -31.60 -38.22 -48.43
C SER A 501 -30.35 -37.33 -48.35
N LYS A 502 -30.45 -36.16 -47.73
CA LYS A 502 -29.33 -35.23 -47.54
C LYS A 502 -28.36 -35.77 -46.48
N TYR A 503 -27.21 -36.29 -46.92
CA TYR A 503 -26.13 -36.72 -46.02
C TYR A 503 -25.34 -35.51 -45.49
N LYS A 504 -25.21 -35.36 -44.16
CA LYS A 504 -24.31 -34.39 -43.52
C LYS A 504 -23.09 -35.12 -42.94
N ARG A 505 -21.87 -34.72 -43.33
CA ARG A 505 -20.62 -35.26 -42.76
C ARG A 505 -20.36 -34.69 -41.35
N PRO A 506 -19.90 -35.51 -40.38
CA PRO A 506 -19.41 -35.02 -39.09
C PRO A 506 -18.05 -34.32 -39.24
N THR A 507 -17.85 -33.19 -38.54
CA THR A 507 -16.62 -32.39 -38.59
C THR A 507 -15.65 -32.76 -37.45
N PHE A 508 -14.36 -32.92 -37.76
CA PHE A 508 -13.31 -33.28 -36.80
C PHE A 508 -12.59 -32.04 -36.22
N SER A 509 -12.29 -32.04 -34.91
CA SER A 509 -11.75 -30.91 -34.10
C SER A 509 -10.36 -30.36 -34.50
N LYS A 510 -9.70 -31.00 -35.47
CA LYS A 510 -8.36 -30.61 -35.95
C LYS A 510 -8.40 -29.49 -37.00
N PHE A 511 -9.58 -29.18 -37.55
CA PHE A 511 -9.76 -28.17 -38.60
C PHE A 511 -10.59 -26.95 -38.17
N LEU A 512 -10.68 -26.68 -36.87
CA LEU A 512 -11.40 -25.51 -36.34
C LEU A 512 -10.45 -24.33 -36.13
N ASP A 513 -10.88 -23.15 -36.57
CA ASP A 513 -10.18 -21.89 -36.34
C ASP A 513 -9.93 -21.59 -34.85
N LYS A 514 -8.88 -20.81 -34.58
CA LYS A 514 -8.42 -20.49 -33.21
C LYS A 514 -9.54 -19.86 -32.35
N LYS A 515 -10.45 -19.13 -32.97
CA LYS A 515 -11.61 -18.47 -32.32
C LYS A 515 -12.69 -19.47 -31.90
N SER A 516 -12.98 -20.47 -32.73
CA SER A 516 -13.96 -21.53 -32.42
C SER A 516 -13.39 -22.57 -31.45
N ARG A 517 -12.08 -22.82 -31.47
CA ARG A 517 -11.38 -23.57 -30.40
C ARG A 517 -11.48 -22.88 -29.05
N MET A 518 -11.23 -21.57 -28.98
CA MET A 518 -11.38 -20.80 -27.74
C MET A 518 -12.83 -20.82 -27.22
N ALA A 519 -13.82 -20.76 -28.11
CA ALA A 519 -15.24 -20.85 -27.72
C ALA A 519 -15.60 -22.21 -27.12
N LEU A 520 -15.10 -23.32 -27.69
CA LEU A 520 -15.29 -24.67 -27.13
C LEU A 520 -14.63 -24.83 -25.76
N VAL A 521 -13.40 -24.33 -25.59
CA VAL A 521 -12.68 -24.39 -24.30
C VAL A 521 -13.38 -23.53 -23.22
N VAL A 522 -13.94 -22.38 -23.59
CA VAL A 522 -14.73 -21.54 -22.67
C VAL A 522 -16.06 -22.21 -22.31
N ALA A 523 -16.71 -22.91 -23.26
CA ALA A 523 -17.92 -23.67 -23.00
C ALA A 523 -17.67 -24.89 -22.09
N GLU A 524 -16.56 -25.59 -22.27
CA GLU A 524 -16.12 -26.68 -21.39
C GLU A 524 -15.75 -26.16 -19.99
N LYS A 525 -15.05 -25.02 -19.88
CA LYS A 525 -14.77 -24.36 -18.59
C LYS A 525 -16.03 -23.92 -17.86
N ARG A 526 -17.05 -23.43 -18.58
CA ARG A 526 -18.35 -23.09 -17.99
C ARG A 526 -19.10 -24.32 -17.48
N LYS A 527 -19.04 -25.44 -18.22
CA LYS A 527 -19.60 -26.73 -17.76
C LYS A 527 -18.88 -27.25 -16.52
N SER A 528 -17.55 -27.16 -16.45
CA SER A 528 -16.79 -27.59 -15.27
C SER A 528 -17.00 -26.66 -14.05
N GLN A 529 -17.21 -25.36 -14.28
CA GLN A 529 -17.48 -24.37 -13.22
C GLN A 529 -18.89 -24.48 -12.61
N LEU A 530 -19.87 -24.97 -13.39
CA LEU A 530 -21.21 -25.28 -12.87
C LEU A 530 -21.23 -26.54 -11.99
N LEU A 531 -20.25 -27.44 -12.15
CA LEU A 531 -20.14 -28.68 -11.38
C LEU A 531 -19.40 -28.51 -10.04
N SER A 532 -18.65 -27.42 -9.80
CA SER A 532 -17.76 -27.29 -8.63
C SER A 532 -18.08 -26.16 -7.64
N GLY A 533 -19.21 -25.46 -7.76
CA GLY A 533 -19.85 -24.68 -6.67
C GLY A 533 -19.12 -23.48 -6.02
N GLU A 534 -17.82 -23.27 -6.20
CA GLU A 534 -17.07 -22.23 -5.46
C GLU A 534 -16.64 -21.04 -6.35
N ARG A 535 -17.06 -19.82 -5.95
CA ARG A 535 -16.58 -18.56 -6.53
C ARG A 535 -15.38 -18.05 -5.72
N ILE A 536 -14.18 -18.12 -6.28
CA ILE A 536 -13.01 -17.40 -5.73
C ILE A 536 -13.08 -15.93 -6.17
N LYS A 537 -13.29 -15.00 -5.23
CA LYS A 537 -13.11 -13.56 -5.47
C LYS A 537 -11.62 -13.18 -5.35
N PRO A 538 -11.10 -12.23 -6.16
CA PRO A 538 -9.72 -11.78 -6.07
C PRO A 538 -9.46 -11.03 -4.75
N LYS A 539 -8.29 -11.26 -4.14
CA LYS A 539 -7.86 -10.65 -2.87
C LYS A 539 -7.76 -9.11 -3.00
N GLN A 540 -8.57 -8.37 -2.24
CA GLN A 540 -8.39 -6.93 -2.02
C GLN A 540 -7.49 -6.72 -0.80
N ILE A 541 -6.55 -5.76 -0.89
CA ILE A 541 -5.68 -5.33 0.21
C ILE A 541 -6.54 -4.55 1.21
N LYS A 542 -6.48 -4.88 2.51
CA LYS A 542 -7.21 -4.16 3.56
C LYS A 542 -6.50 -2.83 3.86
N ILE A 543 -7.19 -1.71 3.65
CA ILE A 543 -6.72 -0.33 3.95
C ILE A 543 -7.15 0.02 5.38
N THR A 544 -6.30 0.70 6.14
CA THR A 544 -6.64 1.23 7.48
C THR A 544 -7.36 2.58 7.39
N PRO A 545 -8.27 2.93 8.33
CA PRO A 545 -9.10 4.15 8.23
C PRO A 545 -8.27 5.44 8.18
N GLU A 546 -7.15 5.51 8.90
CA GLU A 546 -6.22 6.65 8.85
C GLU A 546 -5.55 6.83 7.47
N GLU A 547 -5.25 5.71 6.79
CA GLU A 547 -4.71 5.74 5.43
C GLU A 547 -5.77 6.17 4.41
N GLN A 548 -7.04 5.87 4.68
CA GLN A 548 -8.17 6.27 3.86
C GLN A 548 -8.42 7.77 3.95
N ASP A 549 -8.35 8.36 5.14
CA ASP A 549 -8.47 9.80 5.35
C ASP A 549 -7.27 10.57 4.78
N GLY A 550 -6.05 10.03 4.94
CA GLY A 550 -4.84 10.59 4.32
C GLY A 550 -4.87 10.51 2.79
N LEU A 551 -5.44 9.45 2.23
CA LEU A 551 -5.69 9.31 0.79
C LEU A 551 -6.70 10.33 0.29
N ILE A 552 -7.80 10.55 1.01
CA ILE A 552 -8.84 11.53 0.64
C ILE A 552 -8.22 12.93 0.60
N MET A 553 -7.46 13.33 1.63
CA MET A 553 -6.70 14.59 1.66
C MET A 553 -5.71 14.75 0.50
N PHE A 554 -5.03 13.67 0.09
CA PHE A 554 -4.08 13.73 -1.04
C PHE A 554 -4.76 13.75 -2.42
N THR A 555 -6.02 13.29 -2.50
CA THR A 555 -6.77 13.13 -3.76
C THR A 555 -7.78 14.22 -4.04
N GLU A 556 -8.05 15.13 -3.08
CA GLU A 556 -8.84 16.35 -3.33
C GLU A 556 -8.31 17.19 -4.49
N TRP A 557 -7.00 17.09 -4.81
CA TRP A 557 -6.40 17.82 -5.93
C TRP A 557 -6.37 17.02 -7.25
N CYS A 558 -6.85 15.77 -7.26
CA CYS A 558 -6.82 14.86 -8.41
C CYS A 558 -8.19 14.20 -8.60
N GLU A 559 -9.21 15.00 -8.95
CA GLU A 559 -10.56 14.48 -9.23
C GLU A 559 -10.54 13.41 -10.35
N GLY A 560 -11.03 12.20 -10.03
CA GLY A 560 -11.30 11.14 -11.00
C GLY A 560 -10.24 10.03 -11.16
N MET A 561 -9.11 10.08 -10.46
CA MET A 561 -8.09 9.01 -10.50
C MET A 561 -8.21 8.08 -9.30
N ASN A 562 -8.22 6.76 -9.54
CA ASN A 562 -8.17 5.75 -8.47
C ASN A 562 -6.83 5.87 -7.71
N PRO A 563 -6.83 6.09 -6.39
CA PRO A 563 -5.61 6.47 -5.67
C PRO A 563 -4.79 5.29 -5.09
N LEU A 564 -5.32 4.07 -5.23
CA LEU A 564 -4.68 2.80 -4.87
C LEU A 564 -3.25 2.58 -5.42
N PRO A 565 -2.89 3.01 -6.65
CA PRO A 565 -1.54 2.83 -7.18
C PRO A 565 -0.49 3.68 -6.46
N PHE A 566 -0.83 4.90 -6.04
CA PHE A 566 0.12 5.82 -5.40
C PHE A 566 0.52 5.36 -3.99
N LEU A 567 -0.39 4.69 -3.29
CA LEU A 567 -0.11 4.10 -1.99
C LEU A 567 0.89 2.93 -2.12
N ALA A 568 0.81 2.15 -3.20
CA ALA A 568 1.80 1.12 -3.51
C ALA A 568 3.19 1.71 -3.85
N GLU A 569 3.25 2.88 -4.48
CA GLU A 569 4.51 3.59 -4.78
C GLU A 569 5.12 4.25 -3.55
N TYR A 570 4.30 4.87 -2.68
CA TYR A 570 4.74 5.46 -1.41
C TYR A 570 5.43 4.43 -0.52
N TYR A 571 4.82 3.25 -0.35
CA TYR A 571 5.40 2.15 0.43
C TYR A 571 6.71 1.62 -0.16
N LYS A 572 6.89 1.74 -1.48
CA LYS A 572 8.05 1.21 -2.18
C LYS A 572 9.25 2.16 -2.18
N TYR A 573 9.03 3.47 -2.25
CA TYR A 573 10.11 4.45 -2.47
C TYR A 573 10.31 5.46 -1.35
N VAL A 574 9.24 5.89 -0.67
CA VAL A 574 9.29 7.06 0.23
C VAL A 574 9.52 6.65 1.67
N LYS A 575 8.74 5.70 2.19
CA LYS A 575 8.86 5.20 3.57
C LYS A 575 10.30 4.77 3.97
N PRO A 576 11.08 4.09 3.10
CA PRO A 576 12.46 3.69 3.42
C PRO A 576 13.46 4.86 3.53
N ALA A 577 13.19 6.02 2.94
CA ALA A 577 14.09 7.18 2.97
C ALA A 577 13.96 7.99 4.27
N PHE A 578 12.79 7.93 4.91
CA PHE A 578 12.47 8.67 6.13
C PHE A 578 12.63 7.83 7.41
N GLU A 579 12.50 6.50 7.33
CA GLU A 579 12.71 5.58 8.47
C GLU A 579 14.19 5.22 8.74
N TRP A 580 15.17 5.98 8.23
CA TRP A 580 16.58 5.71 8.53
C TRP A 580 16.94 6.08 9.98
N VAL A 581 16.80 5.12 10.89
CA VAL A 581 17.29 5.18 12.27
C VAL A 581 18.80 4.91 12.30
N PRO A 582 19.61 5.69 13.02
CA PRO A 582 21.03 5.39 13.20
C PRO A 582 21.19 4.02 13.87
N ARG A 583 21.87 3.08 13.21
CA ARG A 583 22.27 1.83 13.85
C ARG A 583 23.10 2.18 15.07
N LYS A 584 22.63 1.77 16.26
CA LYS A 584 23.40 1.78 17.50
C LYS A 584 24.79 1.23 17.20
N SER A 585 25.79 1.98 17.62
CA SER A 585 27.19 1.60 17.67
C SER A 585 27.33 0.25 18.38
N VAL A 586 27.57 -0.81 17.60
CA VAL A 586 28.31 -1.96 18.11
C VAL A 586 29.77 -1.52 18.03
N LEU A 587 30.30 -1.06 19.16
CA LEU A 587 31.73 -0.88 19.35
C LEU A 587 32.39 -2.28 19.38
N PRO A 588 33.65 -2.42 18.92
CA PRO A 588 34.45 -3.61 19.13
C PRO A 588 34.72 -3.86 20.62
#